data_AF-A0A838MT96-F1
#
_entry.id   AF-A0A838MT96-F1
#
_cell.length_a   1.000
_cell.length_b   1.000
_cell.length_c   1.000
_cell.angle_alpha   90.00
_cell.angle_beta   90.00
_cell.angle_gamma   90.00
#
_symmetry.space_group_name_H-M   'P 1'
#
loop_
_entity.id
_entity.type
_entity.pdbx_description
1 polymer ?
#
loop_
_entity_poly.entity_id
_entity_poly.type
_entity_poly.pdbx_seq_one_letter_code
_entity_poly.pdbx_strand_id
1 'polypeptide(L)'
;MLTRSRARSIGWAAILAVCFGLTVALTFRVNAVKSQVRLAERQIIALRTERGMLETEFETRANQQQLRALNAVEFGYEAPTARQYLESERQLAALGKPRGPNAPEMIRVAHGDVNGTGDSAFPAMGNPLAATIMVTKAVAAELPRDGVRARELSQTSGPAGLAERLSHVERLSHIERRPKAIVKPSKVPVEE
;
A
#
# COMPACT_ATOMS: atom_id res chain seq x y z
N MET A 1 80.85 -25.69 -4.33
CA MET A 1 80.28 -26.93 -3.73
C MET A 1 79.08 -26.54 -2.89
N LEU A 2 77.87 -26.97 -3.25
CA LEU A 2 76.68 -26.71 -2.43
C LEU A 2 76.77 -27.57 -1.15
N THR A 3 76.86 -26.90 0.00
CA THR A 3 76.90 -27.57 1.31
C THR A 3 75.62 -28.37 1.51
N ARG A 4 75.73 -29.64 1.91
CA ARG A 4 74.59 -30.56 2.12
C ARG A 4 73.45 -29.98 2.98
N SER A 5 73.78 -29.09 3.92
CA SER A 5 72.80 -28.36 4.75
C SER A 5 71.90 -27.42 3.93
N ARG A 6 72.45 -26.75 2.92
CA ARG A 6 71.71 -25.83 2.03
C ARG A 6 70.75 -26.59 1.12
N ALA A 7 71.16 -27.76 0.62
CA ALA A 7 70.28 -28.63 -0.15
C ALA A 7 69.06 -29.11 0.69
N ARG A 8 69.28 -29.46 1.95
CA ARG A 8 68.18 -29.86 2.85
C ARG A 8 67.27 -28.71 3.24
N SER A 9 67.80 -27.50 3.48
CA SER A 9 66.96 -26.32 3.76
C SER A 9 66.12 -25.91 2.56
N ILE A 10 66.65 -26.02 1.34
CA ILE A 10 65.90 -25.80 0.10
C ILE A 10 64.79 -26.82 -0.08
N GLY A 11 65.01 -28.09 0.27
CA GLY A 11 63.98 -29.11 0.26
C GLY A 11 62.82 -28.77 1.21
N TRP A 12 63.12 -28.35 2.44
CA TRP A 12 62.10 -27.90 3.39
C TRP A 12 61.36 -26.64 2.91
N ALA A 13 62.07 -25.66 2.34
CA ALA A 13 61.46 -24.47 1.80
C ALA A 13 60.51 -24.79 0.62
N ALA A 14 60.89 -25.71 -0.26
CA ALA A 14 60.03 -26.17 -1.36
C ALA A 14 58.75 -26.83 -0.85
N ILE A 15 58.84 -27.68 0.18
CA ILE A 15 57.67 -28.33 0.80
C ILE A 15 56.72 -27.28 1.40
N LEU A 16 57.25 -26.30 2.13
CA LEU A 16 56.45 -25.21 2.70
C LEU A 16 55.80 -24.36 1.61
N ALA A 17 56.51 -24.06 0.53
CA ALA A 17 55.97 -23.30 -0.60
C ALA A 17 54.83 -24.06 -1.29
N VAL A 18 54.96 -25.37 -1.50
CA VAL A 18 53.89 -26.21 -2.06
C VAL A 18 52.68 -26.23 -1.13
N CYS A 19 52.88 -26.45 0.17
CA CYS A 19 51.79 -26.43 1.16
C CYS A 19 51.06 -25.08 1.14
N PHE A 20 51.80 -23.98 1.17
CA PHE A 20 51.26 -22.63 1.08
C PHE A 20 50.52 -22.37 -0.24
N GLY A 21 51.06 -22.83 -1.37
CA GLY A 21 50.39 -22.73 -2.67
C GLY A 21 49.04 -23.44 -2.69
N LEU A 22 48.96 -24.63 -2.09
CA LEU A 22 47.71 -25.40 -1.98
C LEU A 22 46.67 -24.70 -1.11
N THR A 23 47.07 -24.13 0.04
CA THR A 23 46.13 -23.41 0.92
C THR A 23 45.58 -22.16 0.25
N VAL A 24 46.43 -21.42 -0.47
CA VAL A 24 46.02 -20.25 -1.24
C VAL A 24 45.08 -20.65 -2.38
N ALA A 25 45.40 -21.69 -3.14
CA ALA A 25 44.55 -22.18 -4.23
C ALA A 25 43.16 -22.59 -3.72
N LEU A 26 43.09 -23.29 -2.59
CA LEU A 26 41.83 -23.69 -1.97
C LEU A 26 41.02 -22.45 -1.51
N THR A 27 41.68 -21.47 -0.92
CA THR A 27 41.05 -20.23 -0.48
C THR A 27 40.44 -19.46 -1.65
N PHE A 28 41.15 -19.35 -2.78
CA PHE A 28 40.61 -18.74 -3.99
C PHE A 28 39.43 -19.51 -4.56
N ARG A 29 39.49 -20.85 -4.58
CA ARG A 29 38.35 -21.68 -5.00
C ARG A 29 37.12 -21.43 -4.13
N VAL A 30 37.29 -21.39 -2.82
CA VAL A 30 36.19 -21.09 -1.88
C VAL A 30 35.62 -19.69 -2.11
N ASN A 31 36.48 -18.69 -2.35
CA ASN A 31 36.02 -17.33 -2.64
C ASN A 31 35.28 -17.23 -3.98
N ALA A 32 35.72 -17.94 -5.01
CA ALA A 32 35.03 -18.03 -6.29
C ALA A 32 33.64 -18.70 -6.13
N VAL A 33 33.57 -19.82 -5.41
CA VAL A 33 32.30 -20.52 -5.14
C VAL A 33 31.35 -19.64 -4.32
N LYS A 34 31.83 -18.99 -3.25
CA LYS A 34 31.02 -18.04 -2.47
C LYS A 34 30.44 -16.91 -3.34
N SER A 35 31.21 -16.41 -4.30
CA SER A 35 30.73 -15.39 -5.25
C SER A 35 29.64 -15.94 -6.16
N GLN A 36 29.81 -17.15 -6.70
CA GLN A 36 28.81 -17.81 -7.54
C GLN A 36 27.50 -18.07 -6.78
N VAL A 37 27.60 -18.54 -5.52
CA VAL A 37 26.43 -18.76 -4.66
C VAL A 37 25.66 -17.46 -4.44
N ARG A 38 26.35 -16.36 -4.12
CA ARG A 38 25.71 -15.05 -3.94
C ARG A 38 25.01 -14.54 -5.20
N LEU A 39 25.55 -14.82 -6.39
CA LEU A 39 24.90 -14.45 -7.65
C LEU A 39 23.62 -15.27 -7.86
N ALA A 40 23.68 -16.59 -7.63
CA ALA A 40 22.52 -17.46 -7.73
C ALA A 40 21.43 -17.08 -6.72
N GLU A 41 21.78 -16.76 -5.47
CA GLU A 41 20.84 -16.28 -4.46
C GLU A 41 20.10 -15.02 -4.92
N ARG A 42 20.83 -14.05 -5.50
CA ARG A 42 20.22 -12.82 -6.04
C ARG A 42 19.26 -13.12 -7.20
N GLN A 43 19.63 -14.05 -8.08
CA GLN A 43 18.75 -14.49 -9.17
C GLN A 43 17.49 -15.17 -8.65
N ILE A 44 17.62 -16.04 -7.64
CA ILE A 44 16.48 -16.71 -7.00
C ILE A 44 15.51 -15.68 -6.40
N ILE A 45 16.04 -14.66 -5.72
CA ILE A 45 15.21 -13.60 -5.13
C ILE A 45 14.48 -12.81 -6.24
N ALA A 46 15.19 -12.41 -7.30
CA ALA A 46 14.59 -11.68 -8.42
C ALA A 46 13.45 -12.48 -9.08
N LEU A 47 13.69 -13.76 -9.37
CA LEU A 47 12.69 -14.66 -9.97
C LEU A 47 11.47 -14.88 -9.05
N ARG A 48 11.69 -14.95 -7.72
CA ARG A 48 10.59 -15.06 -6.75
C ARG A 48 9.71 -13.81 -6.74
N THR A 49 10.32 -12.63 -6.81
CA THR A 49 9.58 -11.36 -6.90
C THR A 49 8.77 -11.28 -8.19
N GLU A 50 9.38 -11.63 -9.33
CA GLU A 50 8.69 -11.68 -10.63
C GLU A 50 7.52 -12.66 -10.62
N ARG A 51 7.72 -13.88 -10.08
CA ARG A 51 6.65 -14.86 -9.92
C ARG A 51 5.51 -14.32 -9.05
N GLY A 52 5.82 -13.63 -7.95
CA GLY A 52 4.79 -13.05 -7.08
C GLY A 52 3.96 -11.97 -7.77
N MET A 53 4.60 -11.12 -8.59
CA MET A 53 3.92 -10.14 -9.42
C MET A 53 3.00 -10.82 -10.43
N LEU A 54 3.51 -11.84 -11.14
CA LEU A 54 2.72 -12.59 -12.13
C LEU A 54 1.53 -13.31 -11.48
N GLU A 55 1.74 -13.98 -10.35
CA GLU A 55 0.66 -14.66 -9.63
C GLU A 55 -0.45 -13.66 -9.24
N THR A 56 -0.07 -12.50 -8.72
CA THR A 56 -1.05 -11.46 -8.36
C THR A 56 -1.81 -10.95 -9.58
N GLU A 57 -1.13 -10.75 -10.71
CA GLU A 57 -1.80 -10.37 -11.97
C GLU A 57 -2.76 -11.46 -12.47
N PHE A 58 -2.39 -12.73 -12.34
CA PHE A 58 -3.25 -13.84 -12.74
C PHE A 58 -4.44 -14.01 -11.79
N GLU A 59 -4.22 -13.99 -10.47
CA GLU A 59 -5.29 -14.06 -9.47
C GLU A 59 -6.31 -12.93 -9.66
N THR A 60 -5.85 -11.70 -9.88
CA THR A 60 -6.74 -10.56 -10.09
C THR A 60 -7.53 -10.65 -11.41
N ARG A 61 -6.90 -11.07 -12.52
CA ARG A 61 -7.60 -11.23 -13.82
C ARG A 61 -8.54 -12.43 -13.83
N ALA A 62 -8.12 -13.57 -13.28
CA ALA A 62 -8.92 -14.79 -13.22
C ALA A 62 -10.13 -14.63 -12.30
N ASN A 63 -9.97 -13.99 -11.14
CA ASN A 63 -11.09 -13.76 -10.22
C ASN A 63 -12.20 -12.91 -10.85
N GLN A 64 -11.84 -11.85 -11.59
CA GLN A 64 -12.83 -11.04 -12.32
C GLN A 64 -13.57 -11.84 -13.39
N GLN A 65 -12.85 -12.70 -14.14
CA GLN A 65 -13.47 -13.56 -15.16
C GLN A 65 -14.37 -14.64 -14.52
N GLN A 66 -13.94 -15.22 -13.40
CA GLN A 66 -14.71 -16.21 -12.64
C GLN A 66 -15.99 -15.61 -12.08
N LEU A 67 -15.92 -14.43 -11.46
CA LEU A 67 -17.12 -13.74 -10.95
C LEU A 67 -18.08 -13.36 -12.07
N ARG A 68 -17.58 -12.94 -13.24
CA ARG A 68 -18.43 -12.68 -14.42
C ARG A 68 -19.09 -13.96 -14.94
N ALA A 69 -18.33 -15.04 -15.05
CA ALA A 69 -18.85 -16.33 -15.49
C ALA A 69 -19.90 -16.87 -14.51
N LEU A 70 -19.63 -16.78 -13.20
CA LEU A 70 -20.57 -17.20 -12.16
C LEU A 70 -21.84 -16.33 -12.18
N ASN A 71 -21.70 -15.01 -12.28
CA ASN A 71 -22.85 -14.10 -12.42
C ASN A 71 -23.67 -14.42 -13.67
N ALA A 72 -23.03 -14.76 -14.80
CA ALA A 72 -23.73 -15.13 -16.03
C ALA A 72 -24.48 -16.47 -15.91
N VAL A 73 -23.91 -17.46 -15.22
CA VAL A 73 -24.50 -18.80 -15.07
C VAL A 73 -25.59 -18.84 -13.99
N GLU A 74 -25.34 -18.27 -12.81
CA GLU A 74 -26.25 -18.39 -11.66
C GLU A 74 -27.28 -17.28 -11.58
N PHE A 75 -26.93 -16.05 -11.97
CA PHE A 75 -27.75 -14.88 -11.67
C PHE A 75 -28.25 -14.12 -12.91
N GLY A 76 -27.61 -14.31 -14.06
CA GLY A 76 -27.88 -13.53 -15.27
C GLY A 76 -27.65 -12.03 -15.10
N TYR A 77 -26.87 -11.61 -14.09
CA TYR A 77 -26.63 -10.20 -13.83
C TYR A 77 -25.68 -9.61 -14.86
N GLU A 78 -26.18 -8.66 -15.63
CA GLU A 78 -25.40 -7.80 -16.51
C GLU A 78 -25.23 -6.42 -15.85
N ALA A 79 -24.06 -5.80 -16.01
CA ALA A 79 -23.83 -4.45 -15.50
C ALA A 79 -24.80 -3.48 -16.21
N PRO A 80 -25.50 -2.59 -15.48
CA PRO A 80 -26.45 -1.67 -16.09
C PRO A 80 -25.77 -0.79 -17.13
N THR A 81 -26.38 -0.68 -18.30
CA THR A 81 -25.86 0.21 -19.35
C THR A 81 -26.08 1.67 -18.97
N ALA A 82 -25.26 2.59 -19.48
CA ALA A 82 -25.37 4.03 -19.18
C ALA A 82 -26.80 4.58 -19.40
N ARG A 83 -27.52 4.02 -20.37
CA ARG A 83 -28.90 4.40 -20.73
C ARG A 83 -29.96 3.98 -19.71
N GLN A 84 -29.61 3.12 -18.75
CA GLN A 84 -30.47 2.73 -17.63
C GLN A 84 -30.31 3.64 -16.41
N TYR A 85 -29.29 4.50 -16.39
CA TYR A 85 -29.12 5.51 -15.36
C TYR A 85 -29.84 6.80 -15.76
N LEU A 86 -30.38 7.49 -14.75
CA LEU A 86 -30.98 8.80 -14.92
C LEU A 86 -29.88 9.84 -14.75
N GLU A 87 -29.75 10.74 -15.73
CA GLU A 87 -28.62 11.68 -15.82
C GLU A 87 -28.84 12.93 -14.97
N SER A 88 -30.07 13.18 -14.51
CA SER A 88 -30.40 14.35 -13.71
C SER A 88 -31.52 14.09 -12.72
N GLU A 89 -31.53 14.83 -11.62
CA GLU A 89 -32.62 14.77 -10.63
C GLU A 89 -33.96 15.17 -11.24
N ARG A 90 -33.96 15.94 -12.34
CA ARG A 90 -35.17 16.27 -13.10
C ARG A 90 -35.78 15.06 -13.81
N GLN A 91 -34.97 14.20 -14.43
CA GLN A 91 -35.44 12.94 -15.01
C GLN A 91 -36.02 12.03 -13.92
N LEU A 92 -35.41 12.04 -12.73
CA LEU A 92 -35.90 11.33 -11.55
C LEU A 92 -37.24 11.89 -11.03
N ALA A 93 -37.38 13.23 -10.98
CA ALA A 93 -38.61 13.90 -10.59
C ALA A 93 -39.78 13.62 -11.54
N ALA A 94 -39.50 13.40 -12.83
CA ALA A 94 -40.51 13.05 -13.83
C ALA A 94 -41.09 11.64 -13.65
N LEU A 95 -40.36 10.72 -13.00
CA LEU A 95 -40.82 9.37 -12.63
C LEU A 95 -41.62 9.33 -11.32
N GLY A 96 -41.80 10.47 -10.66
CA GLY A 96 -42.58 10.60 -9.41
C GLY A 96 -44.08 10.38 -9.60
N LYS A 97 -44.79 10.06 -8.50
CA LYS A 97 -46.24 9.87 -8.51
C LYS A 97 -46.98 11.17 -8.90
N PRO A 98 -48.12 11.07 -9.60
CA PRO A 98 -48.94 12.24 -9.92
C PRO A 98 -49.39 12.95 -8.65
N ARG A 99 -49.51 14.27 -8.72
CA ARG A 99 -49.87 15.11 -7.57
C ARG A 99 -51.26 14.77 -7.06
N GLY A 100 -51.40 14.69 -5.73
CA GLY A 100 -52.70 14.61 -5.08
C GLY A 100 -53.48 15.93 -5.20
N PRO A 101 -54.81 15.91 -5.00
CA PRO A 101 -55.71 17.03 -5.26
C PRO A 101 -55.43 18.32 -4.44
N ASN A 102 -54.61 18.25 -3.38
CA ASN A 102 -54.27 19.39 -2.51
C ASN A 102 -52.77 19.73 -2.49
N ALA A 103 -52.01 19.39 -3.53
CA ALA A 103 -50.58 19.70 -3.57
C ALA A 103 -50.32 21.21 -3.87
N PRO A 104 -49.41 21.89 -3.13
CA PRO A 104 -49.09 23.32 -3.29
C PRO A 104 -48.58 23.66 -4.70
N GLU A 105 -48.52 24.92 -5.16
CA GLU A 105 -48.01 25.21 -6.53
C GLU A 105 -46.54 24.80 -6.75
N MET A 106 -46.20 24.40 -7.97
CA MET A 106 -44.87 23.92 -8.34
C MET A 106 -43.88 25.10 -8.45
N ILE A 107 -42.83 25.09 -7.64
CA ILE A 107 -41.70 26.03 -7.77
C ILE A 107 -40.99 25.74 -9.10
N ARG A 108 -41.10 26.65 -10.06
CA ARG A 108 -40.38 26.54 -11.34
C ARG A 108 -38.94 27.01 -11.14
N VAL A 109 -37.98 26.16 -11.46
CA VAL A 109 -36.56 26.54 -11.50
C VAL A 109 -36.27 27.08 -12.89
N ALA A 110 -35.74 28.31 -12.98
CA ALA A 110 -35.41 28.94 -14.26
C ALA A 110 -34.38 28.11 -15.05
N HIS A 111 -34.60 27.94 -16.36
CA HIS A 111 -33.64 27.36 -17.30
C HIS A 111 -33.15 28.47 -18.22
N GLY A 112 -31.84 28.67 -18.30
CA GLY A 112 -31.24 29.55 -19.31
C GLY A 112 -30.86 28.72 -20.52
N ASP A 113 -31.45 29.03 -21.69
CA ASP A 113 -30.95 28.53 -22.96
C ASP A 113 -29.57 29.15 -23.21
N VAL A 114 -28.52 28.32 -23.22
CA VAL A 114 -27.13 28.73 -23.46
C VAL A 114 -26.84 29.00 -24.96
N ASN A 115 -27.84 29.43 -25.72
CA ASN A 115 -27.68 29.78 -27.14
C ASN A 115 -28.24 31.19 -27.39
N GLY A 116 -27.51 32.21 -26.95
CA GLY A 116 -27.86 33.61 -27.19
C GLY A 116 -26.67 34.52 -27.01
N THR A 117 -26.09 34.98 -28.12
CA THR A 117 -25.13 36.10 -28.17
C THR A 117 -25.78 37.35 -27.55
N GLY A 118 -25.30 37.79 -26.40
CA GLY A 118 -25.75 39.03 -25.77
C GLY A 118 -25.28 39.16 -24.32
N ASP A 119 -24.25 39.99 -24.13
CA ASP A 119 -23.78 40.59 -22.87
C ASP A 119 -24.27 39.97 -21.56
N SER A 120 -23.63 38.86 -21.20
CA SER A 120 -23.63 38.40 -19.82
C SER A 120 -22.39 38.93 -19.12
N ALA A 121 -22.52 40.11 -18.51
CA ALA A 121 -21.62 40.55 -17.44
C ALA A 121 -21.83 39.64 -16.22
N PHE A 122 -21.36 38.39 -16.31
CA PHE A 122 -21.25 37.50 -15.17
C PHE A 122 -20.13 38.04 -14.27
N PRO A 123 -20.38 38.32 -12.98
CA PRO A 123 -19.26 38.47 -12.07
C PRO A 123 -18.49 37.16 -12.11
N ALA A 124 -17.19 37.24 -12.41
CA ALA A 124 -16.31 36.09 -12.45
C ALA A 124 -16.34 35.39 -11.07
N MET A 125 -17.15 34.34 -10.98
CA MET A 125 -17.21 33.51 -9.79
C MET A 125 -15.95 32.67 -9.80
N GLY A 126 -14.92 33.21 -9.15
CA GLY A 126 -13.64 32.55 -8.99
C GLY A 126 -13.85 31.18 -8.36
N ASN A 127 -13.19 30.17 -8.95
CA ASN A 127 -13.13 28.83 -8.41
C ASN A 127 -12.81 28.88 -6.89
N PRO A 128 -13.67 28.32 -6.01
CA PRO A 128 -13.45 28.38 -4.57
C PRO A 128 -12.13 27.70 -4.14
N LEU A 129 -11.57 26.80 -4.97
CA LEU A 129 -10.25 26.23 -4.73
C LEU A 129 -9.11 27.25 -4.94
N ALA A 130 -9.25 28.23 -5.84
CA ALA A 130 -8.25 29.28 -6.02
C ALA A 130 -8.24 30.25 -4.82
N ALA A 131 -9.42 30.52 -4.23
CA ALA A 131 -9.53 31.28 -3.00
C ALA A 131 -8.91 30.53 -1.80
N THR A 132 -9.11 29.22 -1.68
CA THR A 132 -8.44 28.40 -0.66
C THR A 132 -6.93 28.39 -0.84
N ILE A 133 -6.42 28.30 -2.07
CA ILE A 133 -4.97 28.31 -2.34
C ILE A 133 -4.35 29.69 -2.02
N MET A 134 -5.03 30.80 -2.32
CA MET A 134 -4.54 32.13 -1.93
C MET A 134 -4.63 32.40 -0.43
N VAL A 135 -5.68 31.94 0.26
CA VAL A 135 -5.78 32.05 1.72
C VAL A 135 -4.71 31.21 2.41
N THR A 136 -4.43 29.99 1.94
CA THR A 136 -3.31 29.20 2.48
C THR A 136 -1.94 29.84 2.23
N LYS A 137 -1.76 30.56 1.12
CA LYS A 137 -0.52 31.31 0.82
C LYS A 137 -0.39 32.61 1.64
N ALA A 138 -1.48 33.31 1.91
CA ALA A 138 -1.51 34.52 2.73
C ALA A 138 -1.41 34.21 4.24
N VAL A 139 -2.07 33.14 4.70
CA VAL A 139 -1.94 32.65 6.08
C VAL A 139 -0.55 32.06 6.34
N ALA A 140 0.15 31.57 5.32
CA ALA A 140 1.56 31.22 5.43
C ALA A 140 2.50 32.44 5.49
N ALA A 141 2.03 33.64 5.12
CA ALA A 141 2.80 34.88 5.15
C ALA A 141 2.57 35.72 6.43
N GLU A 142 1.44 35.53 7.12
CA GLU A 142 1.15 36.15 8.42
C GLU A 142 0.96 35.09 9.52
N LEU A 143 2.06 34.56 10.03
CA LEU A 143 2.09 33.88 11.32
C LEU A 143 3.05 34.64 12.24
N PRO A 144 2.58 35.16 13.38
CA PRO A 144 3.45 35.49 14.49
C PRO A 144 4.29 34.26 14.82
N ARG A 145 5.60 34.46 14.89
CA ARG A 145 6.58 33.42 15.22
C ARG A 145 6.36 32.92 16.63
N ASP A 146 5.56 31.87 16.79
CA ASP A 146 5.64 30.96 17.93
C ASP A 146 5.78 29.52 17.41
N GLY A 147 7.04 29.13 17.24
CA GLY A 147 7.49 27.91 16.55
C GLY A 147 7.26 26.59 17.29
N VAL A 148 6.26 26.49 18.17
CA VAL A 148 6.05 25.29 19.01
C VAL A 148 4.85 24.46 18.54
N ARG A 149 3.78 25.05 17.98
CA ARG A 149 2.55 24.30 17.62
C ARG A 149 2.49 23.75 16.20
N ALA A 150 3.13 24.39 15.22
CA ALA A 150 3.05 23.94 13.81
C ALA A 150 3.83 22.64 13.53
N ARG A 151 4.80 22.29 14.40
CA ARG A 151 5.63 21.09 14.25
C ARG A 151 4.91 19.80 14.66
N GLU A 152 3.92 19.89 15.55
CA GLU A 152 3.18 18.74 16.09
C GLU A 152 2.09 18.24 15.13
N LEU A 153 1.37 19.15 14.46
CA LEU A 153 0.33 18.82 13.46
C LEU A 153 0.89 18.24 12.15
N SER A 154 2.14 18.58 11.82
CA SER A 154 2.79 18.11 10.59
C SER A 154 3.39 16.71 10.73
N GLN A 155 3.69 16.25 11.96
CA GLN A 155 4.27 14.92 12.20
C GLN A 155 3.24 13.79 12.20
N THR A 156 1.98 14.08 12.51
CA THR A 156 0.91 13.07 12.60
C THR A 156 0.21 12.76 11.28
N SER A 157 0.44 13.59 10.25
CA SER A 157 -0.25 13.53 8.95
C SER A 157 0.57 12.85 7.85
N GLY A 158 1.78 12.37 8.17
CA GLY A 158 2.65 11.65 7.23
C GLY A 158 2.46 10.13 7.27
N PRO A 159 2.96 9.38 6.26
CA PRO A 159 2.85 7.92 6.19
C PRO A 159 3.45 7.21 7.42
N ALA A 160 4.41 7.83 8.09
CA ALA A 160 4.97 7.35 9.36
C ALA A 160 3.94 7.37 10.52
N GLY A 161 3.10 8.40 10.59
CA GLY A 161 2.03 8.51 11.61
C GLY A 161 0.91 7.50 11.42
N LEU A 162 0.66 7.08 10.17
CA LEU A 162 -0.32 6.03 9.87
C LEU A 162 0.18 4.64 10.30
N ALA A 163 1.46 4.32 10.05
CA ALA A 163 2.08 3.06 10.46
C ALA A 163 2.11 2.91 11.99
N GLU A 164 2.40 3.98 12.71
CA GLU A 164 2.41 3.98 14.18
C GLU A 164 1.00 3.74 14.76
N ARG A 165 -0.03 4.35 14.18
CA ARG A 165 -1.42 4.13 14.58
C ARG A 165 -1.90 2.70 14.29
N LEU A 166 -1.49 2.11 13.17
CA LEU A 166 -1.81 0.72 12.85
C LEU A 166 -1.13 -0.25 13.83
N SER A 167 0.12 0.02 14.21
CA SER A 167 0.83 -0.79 15.22
C SER A 167 0.19 -0.68 16.62
N HIS A 168 -0.39 0.48 16.95
CA HIS A 168 -1.10 0.68 18.21
C HIS A 168 -2.42 -0.08 18.26
N VAL A 169 -3.16 -0.12 17.14
CA VAL A 169 -4.40 -0.91 17.00
C VAL A 169 -4.11 -2.41 17.06
N GLU A 170 -3.01 -2.87 16.44
CA GLU A 170 -2.60 -4.28 16.50
C GLU A 170 -2.23 -4.70 17.93
N ARG A 171 -1.57 -3.84 18.70
CA ARG A 171 -1.24 -4.09 20.11
C ARG A 171 -2.49 -4.17 21.01
N LEU A 172 -3.53 -3.37 20.73
CA LEU A 172 -4.81 -3.45 21.43
C LEU A 172 -5.56 -4.75 21.12
N SER A 173 -5.52 -5.22 19.87
CA SER A 173 -6.13 -6.49 19.48
C SER A 173 -5.47 -7.71 20.17
N HIS A 174 -4.18 -7.61 20.50
CA HIS A 174 -3.44 -8.66 21.20
C HIS A 174 -3.72 -8.72 22.71
N ILE A 175 -4.17 -7.60 23.31
CA ILE A 175 -4.58 -7.54 24.71
C ILE A 175 -5.95 -8.19 24.91
N GLU A 176 -6.84 -8.05 23.93
CA GLU A 176 -8.20 -8.60 23.97
C GLU A 176 -8.24 -10.12 23.70
N ARG A 177 -7.21 -10.67 23.04
CA ARG A 177 -7.06 -12.12 22.78
C ARG A 177 -6.29 -12.89 23.85
N ARG A 178 -6.14 -12.39 25.08
CA ARG A 178 -5.69 -13.26 26.18
C ARG A 178 -6.86 -14.13 26.64
N PRO A 179 -6.81 -15.47 26.44
CA PRO A 179 -7.85 -16.33 27.00
C PRO A 179 -7.80 -16.21 28.52
N LYS A 180 -8.94 -15.85 29.11
CA LYS A 180 -9.18 -15.84 30.55
C LYS A 180 -8.84 -17.24 31.07
N ALA A 181 -7.71 -17.38 31.76
CA ALA A 181 -7.29 -18.63 32.36
C ALA A 181 -8.40 -19.11 33.29
N ILE A 182 -9.00 -20.25 32.93
CA ILE A 182 -10.00 -20.93 33.74
C ILE A 182 -9.32 -21.36 35.03
N VAL A 183 -9.64 -20.67 36.12
CA VAL A 183 -9.25 -21.02 37.48
C VAL A 183 -9.90 -22.37 37.81
N LYS A 184 -9.09 -23.43 37.88
CA LYS A 184 -9.53 -24.72 38.42
C LYS A 184 -9.88 -24.56 39.90
N PRO A 185 -11.07 -24.98 40.37
CA PRO A 185 -11.39 -24.90 41.79
C PRO A 185 -10.54 -25.90 42.59
N SER A 186 -10.05 -25.38 43.71
CA SER A 186 -9.31 -26.04 44.78
C SER A 186 -9.99 -27.33 45.24
N LYS A 187 -9.20 -28.41 45.40
CA LYS A 187 -9.64 -29.63 46.09
C LYS A 187 -9.87 -29.31 47.57
N VAL A 188 -11.09 -29.55 48.05
CA VAL A 188 -11.42 -29.63 49.47
C VAL A 188 -10.98 -31.02 49.97
N PRO A 189 -10.32 -31.14 51.14
CA PRO A 189 -10.07 -32.43 51.75
C PRO A 189 -11.34 -32.87 52.49
N VAL A 190 -11.82 -34.09 52.19
CA VAL A 190 -12.81 -34.78 53.01
C VAL A 190 -12.10 -35.98 53.60
N GLU A 191 -12.09 -36.03 54.93
CA GLU A 191 -11.69 -37.15 55.77
C GLU A 191 -12.46 -38.42 55.40
N GLU A 192 -11.76 -39.55 55.31
CA GLU A 192 -12.02 -40.80 56.05
C GLU A 192 -10.77 -41.70 55.97
#